data_AF-A0A2G9YVZ1-F1
#
_entry.id   AF-A0A2G9YVZ1-F1
#
_cell.length_a   1.000
_cell.length_b   1.000
_cell.length_c   1.000
_cell.angle_alpha   90.00
_cell.angle_beta   90.00
_cell.angle_gamma   90.00
#
_symmetry.space_group_name_H-M   'P 1'
#
loop_
_entity.id
_entity.type
_entity.pdbx_description
1 polymer ?
#
loop_
_entity_poly.entity_id
_entity_poly.type
_entity_poly.pdbx_seq_one_letter_code
_entity_poly.pdbx_strand_id
1 'polypeptide(L)'
;MDIVEIEREFIPKLRDANPEKRSDAAIILGEIRSQNAVVPLIECLKDPIEEVRKNVAKALGYIKVIEAISALLQSLTDTSPFVRGNAFLALSQFDDLQCKKEALRILENEDHPWVLHLIRRVKEGML
;
A
#
# COMPACT_ATOMS: atom_id res chain seq x y z
N MET A 1 -16.87 -19.18 2.60
CA MET A 1 -16.92 -17.87 3.24
C MET A 1 -17.24 -16.86 2.16
N ASP A 2 -18.34 -16.12 2.29
CA ASP A 2 -18.61 -15.01 1.39
C ASP A 2 -17.77 -13.77 1.77
N ILE A 3 -17.72 -12.76 0.91
CA ILE A 3 -16.92 -11.54 1.14
C ILE A 3 -17.33 -10.86 2.46
N VAL A 4 -18.61 -10.84 2.81
CA VAL A 4 -19.11 -10.17 4.01
C VAL A 4 -18.62 -10.88 5.28
N GLU A 5 -18.58 -12.21 5.26
CA GLU A 5 -18.05 -13.02 6.35
C GLU A 5 -16.53 -12.82 6.51
N ILE A 6 -15.78 -12.76 5.40
CA ILE A 6 -14.33 -12.45 5.41
C ILE A 6 -14.09 -11.05 6.00
N GLU A 7 -14.85 -10.04 5.56
CA GLU A 7 -14.71 -8.67 6.06
C GLU A 7 -14.99 -8.57 7.56
N ARG A 8 -16.06 -9.23 8.05
CA ARG A 8 -16.39 -9.28 9.48
C ARG A 8 -15.30 -9.93 10.32
N GLU A 9 -14.61 -10.93 9.77
CA GLU A 9 -13.52 -11.60 10.46
C GLU A 9 -12.23 -10.77 10.45
N PHE A 10 -11.86 -10.16 9.33
CA PHE A 10 -10.52 -9.60 9.13
C PHE A 10 -10.39 -8.10 9.34
N ILE A 11 -11.45 -7.30 9.13
CA ILE A 11 -11.38 -5.84 9.42
C ILE A 11 -11.02 -5.58 10.90
N PRO A 12 -11.60 -6.27 11.90
CA PRO A 12 -11.21 -6.07 13.30
C PRO A 12 -9.77 -6.48 13.60
N LYS A 13 -9.24 -7.49 12.88
CA LYS A 13 -7.87 -8.01 13.09
C LYS A 13 -6.78 -7.01 12.65
N LEU A 14 -7.11 -5.99 11.87
CA LEU A 14 -6.20 -4.86 11.59
C LEU A 14 -5.78 -4.10 12.85
N ARG A 15 -6.46 -4.31 13.99
CA ARG A 15 -6.11 -3.70 15.29
C ARG A 15 -5.64 -4.73 16.33
N ASP A 16 -5.34 -5.97 15.93
CA ASP A 16 -4.85 -7.01 16.84
C ASP A 16 -3.49 -6.61 17.44
N ALA A 17 -3.23 -6.99 18.68
CA ALA A 17 -1.95 -6.73 19.34
C ALA A 17 -0.79 -7.44 18.63
N ASN A 18 -1.03 -8.61 18.04
CA ASN A 18 -0.03 -9.35 17.27
C ASN A 18 0.12 -8.74 15.85
N PRO A 19 1.31 -8.23 15.48
CA PRO A 19 1.54 -7.67 14.15
C PRO A 19 1.38 -8.67 13.00
N GLU A 20 1.63 -9.96 13.23
CA GLU A 20 1.42 -10.99 12.19
C GLU A 20 -0.05 -11.04 11.79
N LYS A 21 -0.97 -11.02 12.76
CA LYS A 21 -2.42 -11.01 12.48
C LYS A 21 -2.87 -9.74 11.77
N ARG A 22 -2.28 -8.58 12.10
CA ARG A 22 -2.56 -7.33 11.38
C ARG A 22 -2.08 -7.40 9.93
N SER A 23 -0.89 -7.94 9.72
CA SER A 23 -0.31 -8.19 8.40
C SER A 23 -1.18 -9.15 7.58
N ASP A 24 -1.57 -10.29 8.15
CA ASP A 24 -2.43 -11.28 7.51
C ASP A 24 -3.79 -10.69 7.13
N ALA A 25 -4.38 -9.89 8.02
CA ALA A 25 -5.61 -9.17 7.73
C ALA A 25 -5.45 -8.21 6.55
N ALA A 26 -4.36 -7.45 6.49
CA ALA A 26 -4.10 -6.57 5.35
C ALA A 26 -3.96 -7.35 4.03
N ILE A 27 -3.23 -8.46 4.05
CA ILE A 27 -3.07 -9.34 2.87
C ILE A 27 -4.43 -9.83 2.38
N ILE A 28 -5.22 -10.46 3.26
CA ILE A 28 -6.51 -11.07 2.91
C ILE A 28 -7.49 -10.02 2.39
N LEU A 29 -7.61 -8.88 3.08
CA LEU A 29 -8.50 -7.79 2.67
C LEU A 29 -8.09 -7.17 1.32
N GLY A 30 -6.79 -7.11 1.03
CA GLY A 30 -6.26 -6.70 -0.27
C GLY A 30 -6.57 -7.70 -1.38
N GLU A 31 -6.39 -9.00 -1.12
CA GLU A 31 -6.66 -10.08 -2.08
C GLU A 31 -8.13 -10.14 -2.49
N ILE A 32 -9.06 -9.96 -1.54
CA ILE A 32 -10.49 -9.87 -1.83
C ILE A 32 -10.93 -8.49 -2.35
N ARG A 33 -9.99 -7.52 -2.43
CA ARG A 33 -10.23 -6.13 -2.85
C ARG A 33 -11.35 -5.44 -2.07
N SER A 34 -11.38 -5.62 -0.75
CA SER A 34 -12.41 -5.05 0.11
C SER A 34 -12.33 -3.52 0.16
N GLN A 35 -13.31 -2.85 -0.45
CA GLN A 35 -13.43 -1.40 -0.35
C GLN A 35 -13.82 -0.94 1.06
N ASN A 36 -14.56 -1.78 1.79
CA ASN A 36 -14.93 -1.52 3.19
C ASN A 36 -13.71 -1.47 4.12
N ALA A 37 -12.60 -2.10 3.73
CA ALA A 37 -11.35 -2.10 4.48
C ALA A 37 -10.45 -0.88 4.21
N VAL A 38 -10.74 -0.03 3.22
CA VAL A 38 -9.83 1.06 2.79
C VAL A 38 -9.49 2.01 3.94
N VAL A 39 -10.49 2.50 4.68
CA VAL A 39 -10.25 3.42 5.80
C VAL A 39 -9.44 2.77 6.92
N PRO A 40 -9.81 1.57 7.44
CA PRO A 40 -8.97 0.84 8.39
C PRO A 40 -7.54 0.55 7.91
N LEU A 41 -7.37 0.22 6.62
CA LEU A 41 -6.05 -0.03 6.04
C LEU A 41 -5.22 1.26 5.99
N ILE A 42 -5.80 2.41 5.64
CA ILE A 42 -5.10 3.70 5.66
C ILE A 42 -4.55 4.01 7.05
N GLU A 43 -5.28 3.70 8.13
CA GLU A 43 -4.78 3.87 9.51
C GLU A 43 -3.53 3.01 9.76
N CYS A 44 -3.50 1.79 9.20
CA CYS A 44 -2.41 0.83 9.36
C CYS A 44 -1.14 1.19 8.56
N LEU A 45 -1.17 2.19 7.68
CA LEU A 45 0.04 2.74 7.06
C LEU A 45 0.96 3.43 8.07
N LYS A 46 0.51 3.64 9.31
CA LYS A 46 1.32 4.18 10.42
C LYS A 46 1.72 3.11 11.45
N ASP A 47 1.53 1.83 11.12
CA ASP A 47 1.85 0.73 12.03
C ASP A 47 3.32 0.77 12.47
N PRO A 48 3.65 0.52 13.75
CA PRO A 48 5.04 0.49 14.20
C PRO A 48 5.88 -0.58 13.48
N ILE A 49 5.25 -1.65 12.99
CA ILE A 49 5.92 -2.77 12.33
C ILE A 49 5.96 -2.55 10.83
N GLU A 50 7.16 -2.55 10.27
CA GLU A 50 7.44 -2.37 8.85
C GLU A 50 6.65 -3.35 7.96
N GLU A 51 6.63 -4.63 8.34
CA GLU A 51 5.97 -5.68 7.57
C GLU A 51 4.48 -5.40 7.39
N VAL A 52 3.82 -4.87 8.44
CA VAL A 52 2.41 -4.47 8.38
C VAL A 52 2.24 -3.31 7.41
N ARG A 53 3.03 -2.23 7.56
CA ARG A 53 2.94 -1.06 6.65
C ARG A 53 3.15 -1.44 5.20
N LYS A 54 4.12 -2.31 4.92
CA LYS A 54 4.44 -2.81 3.57
C LYS A 54 3.24 -3.56 2.97
N ASN A 55 2.66 -4.49 3.73
CA ASN A 55 1.54 -5.30 3.26
C ASN A 55 0.26 -4.48 3.11
N VAL A 56 0.06 -3.48 3.97
CA VAL A 56 -1.03 -2.50 3.84
C VAL A 56 -0.89 -1.66 2.56
N ALA A 57 0.30 -1.12 2.26
CA ALA A 57 0.54 -0.36 1.04
C ALA A 57 0.24 -1.20 -0.22
N LYS A 58 0.67 -2.47 -0.21
CA LYS A 58 0.37 -3.43 -1.27
C LYS A 58 -1.14 -3.71 -1.39
N ALA A 59 -1.83 -3.93 -0.26
CA ALA A 59 -3.26 -4.20 -0.23
C ALA A 59 -4.08 -3.03 -0.80
N LEU A 60 -3.74 -1.79 -0.44
CA LEU A 60 -4.38 -0.59 -1.00
C LEU A 60 -4.17 -0.47 -2.52
N GLY A 61 -3.01 -0.92 -3.03
CA GLY A 61 -2.76 -1.03 -4.46
C GLY A 61 -3.69 -2.05 -5.16
N TYR A 62 -3.95 -3.19 -4.55
CA TYR A 62 -4.89 -4.18 -5.08
C TYR A 62 -6.35 -3.72 -5.04
N ILE A 63 -6.73 -2.99 -3.99
CA ILE A 63 -8.07 -2.42 -3.85
C ILE A 63 -8.28 -1.28 -4.85
N LYS A 64 -7.24 -0.47 -5.11
CA LYS A 64 -7.20 0.59 -6.14
C LYS A 64 -8.34 1.61 -6.02
N VAL A 65 -8.49 2.17 -4.83
CA VAL A 65 -9.50 3.19 -4.50
C VAL A 65 -8.83 4.57 -4.36
N ILE A 66 -9.39 5.61 -4.96
CA ILE A 66 -8.77 6.94 -5.10
C ILE A 66 -8.48 7.58 -3.74
N GLU A 67 -9.32 7.29 -2.76
CA GLU A 67 -9.21 7.75 -1.37
C GLU A 67 -7.90 7.30 -0.71
N ALA A 68 -7.25 6.24 -1.22
CA ALA A 68 -5.96 5.77 -0.72
C ALA A 68 -4.76 6.55 -1.28
N ILE A 69 -4.91 7.32 -2.38
CA ILE A 69 -3.79 7.96 -3.08
C ILE A 69 -3.00 8.89 -2.16
N SER A 70 -3.68 9.75 -1.40
CA SER A 70 -2.99 10.70 -0.50
C SER A 70 -2.18 9.99 0.58
N ALA A 71 -2.70 8.89 1.14
CA ALA A 71 -2.01 8.13 2.17
C ALA A 71 -0.83 7.31 1.59
N LEU A 72 -0.99 6.78 0.38
CA LEU A 72 0.08 6.09 -0.35
C LEU A 72 1.21 7.07 -0.75
N LEU A 73 0.89 8.30 -1.17
CA LEU A 73 1.90 9.34 -1.44
C LEU A 73 2.72 9.66 -0.18
N GLN A 74 2.08 9.76 1.00
CA GLN A 74 2.79 9.92 2.26
C GLN A 74 3.70 8.72 2.57
N SER A 75 3.30 7.50 2.21
CA SER A 75 4.09 6.29 2.44
C SER A 75 5.35 6.21 1.58
N LEU A 76 5.50 7.09 0.58
CA LEU A 76 6.74 7.23 -0.19
C LEU A 76 7.88 7.89 0.61
N THR A 77 7.61 8.44 1.79
CA THR A 77 8.63 8.97 2.70
C THR A 77 8.91 8.05 3.89
N ASP A 78 8.39 6.81 3.87
CA ASP A 78 8.63 5.82 4.91
C ASP A 78 10.13 5.51 5.05
N THR A 79 10.57 5.23 6.28
CA THR A 79 11.96 4.86 6.57
C THR A 79 12.37 3.57 5.87
N SER A 80 11.42 2.64 5.68
CA SER A 80 11.68 1.38 4.97
C SER A 80 11.56 1.56 3.45
N PRO A 81 12.59 1.17 2.68
CA PRO A 81 12.49 1.15 1.21
C PRO A 81 11.44 0.14 0.72
N PHE A 82 11.14 -0.91 1.50
CA PHE A 82 10.13 -1.89 1.14
C PHE A 82 8.72 -1.29 1.17
N VAL A 83 8.44 -0.43 2.15
CA VAL A 83 7.18 0.33 2.21
C VAL A 83 7.12 1.33 1.06
N ARG A 84 8.17 2.13 0.85
CA ARG A 84 8.24 3.11 -0.25
C ARG A 84 7.98 2.47 -1.61
N GLY A 85 8.66 1.36 -1.92
CA GLY A 85 8.50 0.68 -3.20
C GLY A 85 7.13 0.04 -3.40
N ASN A 86 6.51 -0.53 -2.34
CA ASN A 86 5.14 -1.04 -2.45
C ASN A 86 4.12 0.09 -2.61
N ALA A 87 4.29 1.21 -1.91
CA ALA A 87 3.47 2.39 -2.10
C ALA A 87 3.61 2.95 -3.52
N PHE A 88 4.83 3.00 -4.06
CA PHE A 88 5.06 3.42 -5.45
C PHE A 88 4.42 2.48 -6.47
N LEU A 89 4.51 1.16 -6.27
CA LEU A 89 3.81 0.17 -7.10
C LEU A 89 2.29 0.32 -7.01
N ALA A 90 1.75 0.55 -5.82
CA ALA A 90 0.32 0.80 -5.63
C ALA A 90 -0.13 2.05 -6.40
N LEU A 91 0.59 3.16 -6.26
CA LEU A 91 0.31 4.42 -6.98
C LEU A 91 0.43 4.26 -8.51
N SER A 92 1.39 3.47 -8.98
CA SER A 92 1.60 3.23 -10.41
C SER A 92 0.46 2.47 -11.08
N GLN A 93 -0.32 1.70 -10.30
CA GLN A 93 -1.51 1.00 -10.79
C GLN A 93 -2.69 1.92 -11.07
N PHE A 94 -2.70 3.15 -10.53
CA PHE A 94 -3.73 4.15 -10.84
C PHE A 94 -3.49 4.75 -12.23
N ASP A 95 -4.57 4.96 -12.98
CA ASP A 95 -4.49 5.61 -14.29
C ASP A 95 -4.56 7.14 -14.13
N ASP A 96 -3.67 7.67 -13.29
CA ASP A 96 -3.58 9.09 -12.97
C ASP A 96 -2.14 9.58 -13.18
N LEU A 97 -1.96 10.37 -14.24
CA LEU A 97 -0.66 10.92 -14.61
C LEU A 97 -0.13 11.91 -13.57
N GLN A 98 -1.00 12.65 -12.89
CA GLN A 98 -0.57 13.60 -11.85
C GLN A 98 -0.09 12.87 -10.62
N CYS A 99 -0.81 11.83 -10.19
CA CYS A 99 -0.38 10.92 -9.14
C CYS A 99 1.01 10.34 -9.42
N LYS A 100 1.23 9.82 -10.64
CA LYS A 100 2.54 9.28 -11.05
C LYS A 100 3.65 10.33 -11.02
N LYS A 101 3.38 11.55 -11.50
CA LYS A 101 4.34 12.67 -11.48
C LYS A 101 4.73 13.05 -10.05
N GLU A 102 3.74 13.17 -9.16
CA GLU A 102 4.00 13.52 -7.76
C GLU A 102 4.79 12.41 -7.04
N ALA A 103 4.44 11.15 -7.28
CA ALA A 103 5.18 10.02 -6.73
C ALA A 103 6.66 10.02 -7.16
N LEU A 104 6.94 10.29 -8.43
CA LEU A 104 8.29 10.42 -8.95
C LEU A 104 9.06 11.61 -8.36
N ARG A 105 8.37 12.71 -8.07
CA ARG A 105 8.95 13.89 -7.42
C ARG A 105 9.33 13.58 -5.97
N ILE A 106 8.45 12.93 -5.20
CA ILE A 106 8.74 12.57 -3.80
C ILE A 106 9.95 11.63 -3.72
N LEU A 107 10.09 10.71 -4.68
CA LEU A 107 11.21 9.76 -4.76
C LEU A 107 12.43 10.30 -5.53
N GLU A 108 12.55 11.61 -5.76
CA GLU A 108 13.64 12.18 -6.57
C GLU A 108 15.05 11.84 -6.03
N ASN A 109 15.17 11.72 -4.69
CA ASN A 109 16.42 11.44 -3.99
C ASN A 109 16.49 10.00 -3.45
N GLU A 110 15.68 9.09 -3.99
CA GLU A 110 15.72 7.67 -3.63
C GLU A 110 17.08 7.05 -3.95
N ASP A 111 17.58 6.19 -3.06
CA ASP A 111 18.88 5.53 -3.17
C ASP A 111 18.78 4.00 -3.17
N HIS A 112 17.66 3.44 -2.75
CA HIS A 112 17.51 2.00 -2.59
C HIS A 112 17.39 1.31 -3.96
N PRO A 113 18.25 0.33 -4.29
CA PRO A 113 18.32 -0.26 -5.63
C PRO A 113 16.99 -0.84 -6.14
N TRP A 114 16.21 -1.46 -5.25
CA TRP A 114 14.91 -2.01 -5.63
C TRP A 114 13.89 -0.91 -5.98
N VAL A 115 13.85 0.19 -5.23
CA VAL A 115 12.90 1.28 -5.51
C VAL A 115 13.32 2.02 -6.77
N LEU A 116 14.62 2.27 -6.96
CA LEU A 116 15.18 2.81 -8.21
C LEU A 116 14.85 1.95 -9.43
N HIS A 117 14.91 0.62 -9.29
CA HIS A 117 14.50 -0.30 -10.35
C HIS A 117 13.02 -0.13 -10.71
N LEU A 118 12.13 0.02 -9.73
CA LEU A 118 10.71 0.27 -9.97
C LEU A 118 10.47 1.61 -10.67
N ILE A 119 11.11 2.68 -10.21
CA ILE A 119 11.04 4.02 -10.81
C ILE A 119 11.44 3.96 -12.28
N ARG A 120 12.54 3.27 -12.59
CA ARG A 120 13.00 3.07 -13.95
C ARG A 120 11.95 2.39 -14.82
N ARG A 121 11.35 1.30 -14.34
CA ARG A 121 10.30 0.57 -15.06
C ARG A 121 9.08 1.43 -15.38
N VAL A 122 8.65 2.28 -14.44
CA VAL A 122 7.53 3.22 -14.66
C VAL A 122 7.89 4.26 -15.72
N LYS A 123 9.09 4.83 -15.67
CA LYS A 123 9.56 5.80 -16.70
C LYS A 123 9.65 5.18 -18.09
N GLU A 124 9.95 3.89 -18.17
CA GLU A 124 10.03 3.10 -19.41
C GLU A 124 8.65 2.56 -19.86
N GLY A 125 7.56 2.80 -19.11
CA GLY A 125 6.21 2.34 -19.45
C GLY A 125 6.00 0.82 -19.30
N MET A 126 6.79 0.16 -18.45
CA MET A 126 6.77 -1.30 -18.26
C MET A 126 5.94 -1.79 -17.06
N LEU A 127 5.09 -0.92 -16.49
CA LEU A 127 4.19 -1.18 -15.37
C LEU A 127 2.86 -0.47 -15.57
#